data_AF-A0A1B7ZEG2-F1
#
_entry.id   AF-A0A1B7ZEG2-F1
#
_cell.length_a   1.000
_cell.length_b   1.000
_cell.length_c   1.000
_cell.angle_alpha   90.00
_cell.angle_beta   90.00
_cell.angle_gamma   90.00
#
_symmetry.space_group_name_H-M   'P 1'
#
loop_
_entity.id
_entity.type
_entity.pdbx_description
1 polymer ?
#
loop_
_entity_poly.entity_id
_entity_poly.type
_entity_poly.pdbx_seq_one_letter_code
_entity_poly.pdbx_strand_id
1 'polypeptide(L)'
;MKILINDFKSSEETYKNIFRNYGYEENELIFCNSFEKLKLFIVEQLENKKLHIDAIITNESSASNVDSLQASKIIRFRNSFDTSYSKENFRISSIPVILYTNIETRGTVSQDIWQAVIQKNKVGQHDNFILEFENAIRTWRKRLITDLENLEILNKNIHNFQESTFYKNRYKNQIGKNFENYFVLKTGIVSKEFIKLPTPLIYDWLIIKRKEIEQSIMKFNSTYNKHIKYDRKNNERTILHKFFNQNKMILLRDAFIDLEYEKNLYDLNEKTNEECDYILKTEFPEFLKTTFFEVKKEDVTFYVKKKTKRPQFSSNYLSHLEQVWRYKEYSEREDNQQEIEFKLGYKTENFDHILLAGRKEEKLEMKDKFSGDLNRMFNGIEVVTYEELEELNIDYFDKFNRLSIEVE
;
A
#
# COMPACT_ATOMS: atom_id res chain seq x y z
N MET A 1 -0.99 0.54 -4.57
CA MET A 1 -1.62 1.86 -4.79
C MET A 1 -1.32 2.75 -3.58
N LYS A 2 -1.13 4.06 -3.77
CA LYS A 2 -0.82 5.04 -2.72
C LYS A 2 -1.67 6.29 -2.90
N ILE A 3 -2.40 6.66 -1.84
CA ILE A 3 -3.41 7.72 -1.83
C ILE A 3 -2.96 8.81 -0.87
N LEU A 4 -2.69 10.02 -1.38
CA LEU A 4 -2.35 11.16 -0.56
C LEU A 4 -3.62 11.89 -0.11
N ILE A 5 -3.82 12.03 1.19
CA ILE A 5 -5.01 12.63 1.79
C ILE A 5 -4.61 13.92 2.50
N ASN A 6 -5.21 15.02 2.09
CA ASN A 6 -5.08 16.33 2.73
C ASN A 6 -6.38 16.75 3.40
N ASP A 7 -6.41 16.53 4.71
CA ASP A 7 -7.55 16.88 5.54
C ASP A 7 -7.10 17.15 6.99
N PHE A 8 -8.02 17.50 7.87
CA PHE A 8 -7.69 17.65 9.28
C PHE A 8 -7.29 16.30 9.91
N LYS A 9 -6.36 16.34 10.87
CA LYS A 9 -5.95 15.16 11.65
C LYS A 9 -7.13 14.40 12.28
N SER A 10 -8.18 15.12 12.68
CA SER A 10 -9.41 14.53 13.23
C SER A 10 -10.19 13.67 12.23
N SER A 11 -9.90 13.76 10.93
CA SER A 11 -10.57 12.99 9.88
C SER A 11 -9.82 11.72 9.47
N GLU A 12 -8.58 11.51 9.92
CA GLU A 12 -7.77 10.33 9.54
C GLU A 12 -8.51 9.02 9.79
N GLU A 13 -9.04 8.83 11.00
CA GLU A 13 -9.77 7.63 11.39
C GLU A 13 -11.04 7.44 10.55
N THR A 14 -11.69 8.52 10.15
CA THR A 14 -12.84 8.44 9.24
C THR A 14 -12.42 7.91 7.87
N TYR A 15 -11.32 8.41 7.29
CA TYR A 15 -10.81 7.89 6.02
C TYR A 15 -10.37 6.43 6.13
N LYS A 16 -9.64 6.06 7.18
CA LYS A 16 -9.24 4.68 7.42
C LYS A 16 -10.45 3.74 7.45
N ASN A 17 -11.49 4.10 8.22
CA ASN A 17 -12.72 3.31 8.28
C ASN A 17 -13.45 3.24 6.94
N ILE A 18 -13.54 4.34 6.21
CA ILE A 18 -14.15 4.36 4.88
C ILE A 18 -13.40 3.41 3.97
N PHE A 19 -12.10 3.60 3.77
CA PHE A 19 -11.29 2.85 2.82
C PHE A 19 -11.18 1.36 3.20
N ARG A 20 -11.04 1.05 4.49
CA ARG A 20 -11.05 -0.33 4.99
C ARG A 20 -12.32 -1.09 4.60
N ASN A 21 -13.48 -0.45 4.66
CA ASN A 21 -14.75 -1.09 4.27
C ASN A 21 -14.84 -1.46 2.78
N TYR A 22 -13.90 -1.00 1.95
CA TYR A 22 -13.82 -1.34 0.53
C TYR A 22 -12.50 -2.06 0.19
N GLY A 23 -11.84 -2.70 1.17
CA GLY A 23 -10.68 -3.55 0.92
C GLY A 23 -9.37 -2.80 0.65
N TYR A 24 -9.25 -1.58 1.16
CA TYR A 24 -8.00 -0.84 1.16
C TYR A 24 -7.32 -0.98 2.52
N GLU A 25 -5.99 -1.09 2.49
CA GLU A 25 -5.16 -1.22 3.68
C GLU A 25 -4.65 0.15 4.15
N GLU A 26 -4.38 0.30 5.45
CA GLU A 26 -3.88 1.57 6.00
C GLU A 26 -2.56 2.01 5.34
N ASN A 27 -1.71 1.04 4.99
CA ASN A 27 -0.45 1.29 4.28
C ASN A 27 -0.62 1.72 2.80
N GLU A 28 -1.84 2.00 2.36
CA GLU A 28 -2.14 2.67 1.09
C GLU A 28 -2.48 4.16 1.30
N LEU A 29 -2.68 4.61 2.53
CA LEU A 29 -3.17 5.95 2.86
C LEU A 29 -2.07 6.81 3.48
N ILE A 30 -1.73 7.91 2.82
CA ILE A 30 -0.72 8.87 3.27
C ILE A 30 -1.43 10.13 3.74
N PHE A 31 -1.29 10.51 5.00
CA PHE A 31 -1.97 11.68 5.56
C PHE A 31 -1.05 12.91 5.66
N CYS A 32 -1.46 13.99 5.01
CA CYS A 32 -0.83 15.31 5.12
C CYS A 32 -1.84 16.29 5.72
N ASN A 33 -1.73 16.58 7.01
CA ASN A 33 -2.82 17.22 7.75
C ASN A 33 -2.95 18.74 7.57
N SER A 34 -2.31 19.30 6.55
CA SER A 34 -2.28 20.73 6.30
C SER A 34 -1.81 21.07 4.88
N PHE A 35 -2.09 22.28 4.40
CA PHE A 35 -1.75 22.68 3.05
C PHE A 35 -0.24 22.68 2.83
N GLU A 36 0.51 23.23 3.78
CA GLU A 36 1.97 23.29 3.69
C GLU A 36 2.62 21.90 3.76
N LYS A 37 2.07 20.98 4.58
CA LYS A 37 2.55 19.59 4.61
C LYS A 37 2.39 18.89 3.26
N LEU A 38 1.25 19.07 2.59
CA LEU A 38 1.04 18.48 1.27
C LEU A 38 1.99 19.10 0.22
N LYS A 39 2.24 20.41 0.28
CA LYS A 39 3.21 21.05 -0.63
C LYS A 39 4.61 20.49 -0.46
N LEU A 40 5.08 20.38 0.79
CA LEU A 40 6.38 19.79 1.11
C LEU A 40 6.43 18.34 0.62
N PHE A 41 5.36 17.56 0.83
CA PHE A 41 5.28 16.19 0.32
C PHE A 41 5.47 16.11 -1.20
N ILE A 42 4.77 16.95 -1.97
CA ILE A 42 4.87 16.94 -3.44
C ILE A 42 6.32 17.24 -3.87
N VAL A 43 6.96 18.26 -3.28
CA VAL A 43 8.33 18.65 -3.63
C VAL A 43 9.33 17.58 -3.19
N GLU A 44 9.31 17.18 -1.93
CA GLU A 44 10.33 16.28 -1.38
C GLU A 44 10.18 14.85 -1.89
N GLN A 45 8.96 14.32 -1.93
CA GLN A 45 8.73 12.91 -2.22
C GLN A 45 8.50 12.67 -3.72
N LEU A 46 7.68 13.48 -4.39
CA LEU A 46 7.34 13.25 -5.80
C LEU A 46 8.35 13.89 -6.76
N GLU A 47 8.74 15.14 -6.53
CA GLU A 47 9.67 15.86 -7.41
C GLU A 47 11.13 15.48 -7.15
N ASN A 48 11.59 15.51 -5.89
CA ASN A 48 12.99 15.28 -5.57
C ASN A 48 13.34 13.79 -5.51
N LYS A 49 12.61 13.00 -4.71
CA LYS A 49 12.84 11.54 -4.58
C LYS A 49 12.25 10.71 -5.73
N LYS A 50 11.48 11.34 -6.64
CA LYS A 50 10.84 10.67 -7.79
C LYS A 50 9.92 9.51 -7.38
N LEU A 51 9.30 9.56 -6.21
CA LEU A 51 8.27 8.58 -5.82
C LEU A 51 6.94 8.88 -6.55
N HIS A 52 5.98 7.96 -6.47
CA HIS A 52 4.69 8.12 -7.14
C HIS A 52 3.51 7.81 -6.21
N ILE A 53 2.42 8.55 -6.41
CA ILE A 53 1.12 8.31 -5.78
C ILE A 53 0.05 8.23 -6.86
N ASP A 54 -0.97 7.43 -6.62
CA ASP A 54 -2.04 7.16 -7.59
C ASP A 54 -3.13 8.24 -7.57
N ALA A 55 -3.33 8.92 -6.44
CA ALA A 55 -4.33 9.98 -6.29
C ALA A 55 -4.06 10.92 -5.12
N ILE A 56 -4.66 12.11 -5.20
CA ILE A 56 -4.75 13.08 -4.13
C ILE A 56 -6.22 13.28 -3.77
N ILE A 57 -6.55 13.19 -2.49
CA ILE A 57 -7.85 13.57 -1.93
C ILE A 57 -7.61 14.81 -1.08
N THR A 58 -8.31 15.89 -1.35
CA THR A 58 -8.13 17.15 -0.62
C THR A 58 -9.47 17.70 -0.20
N ASN A 59 -9.46 18.51 0.86
CA ASN A 59 -10.63 19.21 1.36
C ASN A 59 -10.41 20.73 1.29
N GLU A 60 -11.50 21.48 1.12
CA GLU A 60 -11.51 22.95 1.15
C GLU A 60 -12.17 23.38 2.46
N SER A 61 -11.55 24.29 3.20
CA SER A 61 -12.07 24.79 4.48
C SER A 61 -12.11 26.30 4.51
N SER A 62 -13.25 26.85 4.95
CA SER A 62 -13.43 28.27 5.24
C SER A 62 -12.93 28.68 6.63
N ALA A 63 -12.41 27.75 7.43
CA ALA A 63 -11.94 28.04 8.78
C ALA A 63 -10.73 28.98 8.75
N SER A 64 -10.84 30.10 9.47
CA SER A 64 -9.85 31.18 9.58
C SER A 64 -8.62 30.83 10.42
N ASN A 65 -8.12 29.59 10.33
CA ASN A 65 -6.89 29.18 11.00
C ASN A 65 -5.69 29.38 10.08
N VAL A 66 -4.51 29.54 10.69
CA VAL A 66 -3.22 29.85 10.04
C VAL A 66 -2.80 28.78 9.01
N ASP A 67 -3.39 27.58 9.05
CA ASP A 67 -3.20 26.52 8.05
C ASP A 67 -4.58 25.98 7.62
N SER A 68 -5.34 26.82 6.93
CA SER A 68 -6.60 26.41 6.32
C SER A 68 -6.34 25.45 5.16
N LEU A 69 -7.16 24.39 5.06
CA LEU A 69 -7.11 23.49 3.91
C LEU A 69 -7.53 24.27 2.66
N GLN A 70 -6.63 24.34 1.68
CA GLN A 70 -6.72 25.22 0.51
C GLN A 70 -6.72 24.42 -0.79
N ALA A 71 -7.74 23.59 -0.98
CA ALA A 71 -7.83 22.64 -2.09
C ALA A 71 -7.60 23.30 -3.46
N SER A 72 -8.22 24.46 -3.70
CA SER A 72 -8.09 25.19 -4.97
C SER A 72 -6.66 25.63 -5.26
N LYS A 73 -5.86 25.96 -4.23
CA LYS A 73 -4.44 26.28 -4.37
C LYS A 73 -3.60 25.02 -4.57
N ILE A 74 -3.98 23.89 -3.98
CA ILE A 74 -3.29 22.60 -4.19
C ILE A 74 -3.36 22.20 -5.66
N ILE A 75 -4.52 22.32 -6.32
CA ILE A 75 -4.59 22.03 -7.76
C ILE A 75 -3.64 22.93 -8.53
N ARG A 76 -3.68 24.24 -8.29
CA ARG A 76 -2.83 25.20 -9.02
C ARG A 76 -1.35 24.89 -8.82
N PHE A 77 -0.96 24.58 -7.59
CA PHE A 77 0.41 24.19 -7.23
C PHE A 77 0.81 22.87 -7.91
N ARG A 78 -0.02 21.83 -7.83
CA ARG A 78 0.22 20.57 -8.53
C ARG A 78 0.35 20.77 -10.04
N ASN A 79 -0.46 21.63 -10.63
CA ASN A 79 -0.45 21.91 -12.06
C ASN A 79 0.74 22.76 -12.51
N SER A 80 1.41 23.50 -11.61
CA SER A 80 2.65 24.22 -11.95
C SER A 80 3.85 23.28 -12.17
N PHE A 81 3.73 22.00 -11.80
CA PHE A 81 4.69 20.96 -12.13
C PHE A 81 4.45 20.40 -13.54
N ASP A 82 4.53 21.27 -14.54
CA ASP A 82 4.32 20.95 -15.97
C ASP A 82 5.50 20.18 -16.60
N THR A 83 6.68 20.30 -15.99
CA THR A 83 7.96 19.72 -16.40
C THR A 83 8.58 18.84 -15.31
N SER A 84 7.80 18.49 -14.28
CA SER A 84 8.24 17.61 -13.20
C SER A 84 7.48 16.29 -13.19
N TYR A 85 8.19 15.24 -12.82
CA TYR A 85 7.76 13.87 -13.06
C TYR A 85 7.99 12.99 -11.83
N SER A 86 7.00 12.15 -11.56
CA SER A 86 7.02 11.08 -10.55
C SER A 86 7.45 9.76 -11.21
N LYS A 87 8.28 8.98 -10.51
CA LYS A 87 8.96 7.77 -11.02
C LYS A 87 9.63 7.95 -12.39
N GLU A 88 9.98 9.20 -12.74
CA GLU A 88 10.44 9.60 -14.06
C GLU A 88 9.49 9.23 -15.21
N ASN A 89 8.28 8.73 -14.91
CA ASN A 89 7.37 8.09 -15.85
C ASN A 89 6.10 8.88 -16.07
N PHE A 90 5.65 9.62 -15.06
CA PHE A 90 4.36 10.30 -15.08
C PHE A 90 4.49 11.75 -14.67
N ARG A 91 3.76 12.62 -15.36
CA ARG A 91 3.63 14.02 -14.98
C ARG A 91 2.99 14.12 -13.60
N ILE A 92 3.62 14.86 -12.69
CA ILE A 92 2.99 15.16 -11.39
C ILE A 92 1.65 15.88 -11.62
N SER A 93 1.62 16.76 -12.63
CA SER A 93 0.42 17.44 -13.09
C SER A 93 -0.70 16.54 -13.63
N SER A 94 -0.45 15.24 -13.84
CA SER A 94 -1.49 14.28 -14.28
C SER A 94 -2.17 13.51 -13.15
N ILE A 95 -1.60 13.51 -11.93
CA ILE A 95 -2.13 12.74 -10.79
C ILE A 95 -3.56 13.20 -10.50
N PRO A 96 -4.56 12.30 -10.41
CA PRO A 96 -5.94 12.69 -10.19
C PRO A 96 -6.12 13.33 -8.81
N VAL A 97 -6.87 14.43 -8.76
CA VAL A 97 -7.21 15.18 -7.55
C VAL A 97 -8.72 15.18 -7.35
N ILE A 98 -9.14 14.66 -6.21
CA ILE A 98 -10.54 14.57 -5.77
C ILE A 98 -10.76 15.60 -4.66
N LEU A 99 -11.77 16.46 -4.81
CA LEU A 99 -12.24 17.33 -3.74
C LEU A 99 -13.30 16.59 -2.92
N TYR A 100 -13.01 16.32 -1.65
CA TYR A 100 -13.98 15.78 -0.70
C TYR A 100 -14.20 16.80 0.42
N THR A 101 -15.30 17.53 0.39
CA THR A 101 -15.50 18.72 1.25
C THR A 101 -16.89 18.78 1.89
N ASN A 102 -16.96 19.46 3.03
CA ASN A 102 -18.23 19.82 3.69
C ASN A 102 -18.88 21.07 3.08
N ILE A 103 -18.15 21.85 2.28
CA ILE A 103 -18.64 23.09 1.66
C ILE A 103 -19.65 22.73 0.56
N GLU A 104 -20.72 23.53 0.45
CA GLU A 104 -21.68 23.38 -0.65
C GLU A 104 -20.97 23.63 -1.99
N THR A 105 -21.08 22.68 -2.91
CA THR A 105 -20.29 22.64 -4.15
C THR A 105 -20.97 23.33 -5.33
N ARG A 106 -22.28 23.59 -5.26
CA ARG A 106 -23.06 24.24 -6.32
C ARG A 106 -22.73 25.75 -6.39
N GLY A 107 -22.05 26.17 -7.45
CA GLY A 107 -21.74 27.58 -7.74
C GLY A 107 -20.50 28.14 -7.04
N THR A 108 -19.97 27.42 -6.03
CA THR A 108 -18.83 27.84 -5.20
C THR A 108 -17.49 27.29 -5.68
N VAL A 109 -17.49 26.16 -6.39
CA VAL A 109 -16.28 25.48 -6.87
C VAL A 109 -16.39 25.26 -8.38
N SER A 110 -15.38 25.69 -9.14
CA SER A 110 -15.28 25.38 -10.58
C SER A 110 -15.08 23.88 -10.76
N GLN A 111 -16.01 23.21 -11.46
CA GLN A 111 -15.99 21.76 -11.63
C GLN A 111 -14.88 21.27 -12.59
N ASP A 112 -14.48 22.11 -13.55
CA ASP A 112 -13.63 21.70 -14.69
C ASP A 112 -12.18 21.35 -14.31
N ILE A 113 -11.73 21.75 -13.12
CA ILE A 113 -10.35 21.54 -12.66
C ILE A 113 -10.17 20.28 -11.82
N TRP A 114 -11.26 19.64 -11.39
CA TRP A 114 -11.25 18.46 -10.52
C TRP A 114 -11.53 17.18 -11.31
N GLN A 115 -10.98 16.06 -10.84
CA GLN A 115 -11.40 14.75 -11.36
C GLN A 115 -12.75 14.32 -10.78
N ALA A 116 -13.02 14.69 -9.53
CA ALA A 116 -14.31 14.55 -8.88
C ALA A 116 -14.48 15.59 -7.78
N VAL A 117 -15.72 16.06 -7.58
CA VAL A 117 -16.11 16.96 -6.49
C VAL A 117 -17.23 16.30 -5.69
N ILE A 118 -16.95 15.95 -4.45
CA ILE A 118 -17.79 15.09 -3.63
C ILE A 118 -18.08 15.81 -2.31
N GLN A 119 -19.36 15.93 -1.99
CA GLN A 119 -19.79 16.47 -0.72
C GLN A 119 -19.69 15.39 0.38
N LYS A 120 -19.12 15.75 1.52
CA LYS A 120 -19.04 14.90 2.71
C LYS A 120 -20.42 14.67 3.29
N ASN A 121 -20.80 13.40 3.37
CA ASN A 121 -22.04 12.99 4.02
C ASN A 121 -21.78 12.77 5.52
N LYS A 122 -22.74 13.16 6.37
CA LYS A 122 -22.64 12.98 7.83
C LYS A 122 -22.92 11.54 8.30
N VAL A 123 -23.46 10.67 7.45
CA VAL A 123 -23.92 9.32 7.83
C VAL A 123 -23.53 8.30 6.76
N GLY A 124 -22.67 7.35 7.13
CA GLY A 124 -22.54 5.94 6.68
C GLY A 124 -22.59 5.55 5.19
N GLN A 125 -22.91 6.45 4.28
CA GLN A 125 -23.08 6.22 2.85
C GLN A 125 -21.88 6.83 2.13
N HIS A 126 -20.78 6.08 2.15
CA HIS A 126 -19.54 6.44 1.45
C HIS A 126 -19.39 5.71 0.10
N ASP A 127 -20.40 4.93 -0.32
CA ASP A 127 -20.43 4.22 -1.59
C ASP A 127 -20.20 5.16 -2.77
N ASN A 128 -20.90 6.30 -2.78
CA ASN A 128 -20.73 7.30 -3.83
C ASN A 128 -19.32 7.92 -3.81
N PHE A 129 -18.76 8.14 -2.62
CA PHE A 129 -17.40 8.69 -2.51
C PHE A 129 -16.36 7.72 -3.08
N ILE A 130 -16.44 6.44 -2.71
CA ILE A 130 -15.53 5.42 -3.23
C ILE A 130 -15.76 5.15 -4.71
N LEU A 131 -17.02 5.10 -5.17
CA LEU A 131 -17.33 4.93 -6.59
C LEU A 131 -16.68 6.02 -7.46
N GLU A 132 -16.82 7.29 -7.06
CA GLU A 132 -16.24 8.43 -7.77
C GLU A 132 -14.71 8.46 -7.68
N PHE A 133 -14.15 8.12 -6.52
CA PHE A 133 -12.71 7.95 -6.35
C PHE A 133 -12.15 6.86 -7.29
N GLU A 134 -12.76 5.67 -7.30
CA GLU A 134 -12.34 4.56 -8.15
C GLU A 134 -12.56 4.88 -9.65
N ASN A 135 -13.61 5.63 -10.00
CA ASN A 135 -13.84 6.15 -11.35
C ASN A 135 -12.71 7.07 -11.81
N ALA A 136 -12.23 7.95 -10.94
CA ALA A 136 -11.10 8.83 -11.24
C ALA A 136 -9.82 8.03 -11.54
N ILE A 137 -9.53 7.00 -10.73
CA ILE A 137 -8.40 6.08 -10.97
C ILE A 137 -8.56 5.34 -12.30
N ARG A 138 -9.72 4.72 -12.56
CA ARG A 138 -9.98 4.01 -13.82
C ARG A 138 -9.82 4.93 -15.04
N THR A 139 -10.29 6.17 -14.93
CA THR A 139 -10.16 7.18 -16.00
C THR A 139 -8.70 7.54 -16.25
N TRP A 140 -7.92 7.72 -15.19
CA TRP A 140 -6.49 7.97 -15.30
C TRP A 140 -5.76 6.79 -15.95
N ARG A 141 -6.06 5.55 -15.54
CA ARG A 141 -5.50 4.32 -16.14
C ARG A 141 -5.84 4.20 -17.63
N LYS A 142 -7.09 4.48 -18.03
CA LYS A 142 -7.49 4.50 -19.44
C LYS A 142 -6.69 5.52 -20.26
N ARG A 143 -6.51 6.74 -19.72
CA ARG A 143 -5.69 7.77 -20.36
C ARG A 143 -4.23 7.35 -20.48
N LEU A 144 -3.67 6.66 -19.48
CA LEU A 144 -2.33 6.08 -19.59
C LEU A 144 -2.25 5.08 -20.74
N ILE A 145 -3.22 4.19 -20.91
CA ILE A 145 -3.25 3.26 -22.05
C ILE A 145 -3.32 4.01 -23.38
N THR A 146 -4.18 5.04 -23.50
CA THR A 146 -4.23 5.89 -24.70
C THR A 146 -2.90 6.58 -25.00
N ASP A 147 -2.19 7.06 -23.97
CA ASP A 147 -0.84 7.62 -24.12
C ASP A 147 0.14 6.56 -24.66
N LEU A 148 0.10 5.34 -24.12
CA LEU A 148 0.96 4.25 -24.59
C LEU A 148 0.65 3.85 -26.03
N GLU A 149 -0.63 3.80 -26.42
CA GLU A 149 -1.06 3.55 -27.80
C GLU A 149 -0.61 4.65 -28.76
N ASN A 150 -0.72 5.92 -28.35
CA ASN A 150 -0.22 7.07 -29.11
C ASN A 150 1.31 7.02 -29.30
N LEU A 151 2.02 6.35 -28.39
CA LEU A 151 3.43 6.06 -28.47
C LEU A 151 3.76 4.74 -29.18
N GLU A 152 2.75 4.04 -29.71
CA GLU A 152 2.89 2.72 -30.34
C GLU A 152 3.48 1.66 -29.37
N ILE A 153 3.34 1.85 -28.06
CA ILE A 153 3.77 0.90 -27.01
C ILE A 153 2.60 -0.01 -26.65
N LEU A 154 2.62 -1.24 -27.15
CA LEU A 154 1.59 -2.22 -26.85
C LEU A 154 1.72 -2.77 -25.43
N ASN A 155 0.58 -2.97 -24.75
CA ASN A 155 0.51 -3.43 -23.36
C ASN A 155 1.34 -4.71 -23.10
N LYS A 156 1.26 -5.69 -24.01
CA LYS A 156 2.01 -6.96 -23.94
C LYS A 156 3.54 -6.82 -23.92
N ASN A 157 4.07 -5.67 -24.33
CA ASN A 157 5.50 -5.42 -24.44
C ASN A 157 6.03 -4.44 -23.39
N ILE A 158 5.19 -3.93 -22.48
CA ILE A 158 5.56 -2.85 -21.55
C ILE A 158 6.80 -3.19 -20.71
N HIS A 159 6.93 -4.45 -20.25
CA HIS A 159 8.02 -4.85 -19.37
C HIS A 159 9.39 -4.84 -20.06
N ASN A 160 9.48 -5.32 -21.30
CA ASN A 160 10.72 -5.48 -22.05
C ASN A 160 10.73 -4.64 -23.33
N PHE A 161 10.04 -3.50 -23.31
CA PHE A 161 9.78 -2.71 -24.52
C PHE A 161 11.09 -2.30 -25.22
N GLN A 162 12.10 -1.91 -24.44
CA GLN A 162 13.42 -1.52 -24.94
C GLN A 162 14.17 -2.65 -25.67
N GLU A 163 13.82 -3.90 -25.39
CA GLU A 163 14.44 -5.06 -26.05
C GLU A 163 13.81 -5.37 -27.40
N SER A 164 12.59 -4.87 -27.63
CA SER A 164 11.81 -5.15 -28.83
C SER A 164 12.47 -4.64 -30.11
N THR A 165 12.25 -5.36 -31.20
CA THR A 165 12.70 -4.96 -32.55
C THR A 165 12.08 -3.62 -32.96
N PHE A 166 10.81 -3.40 -32.60
CA PHE A 166 10.11 -2.15 -32.83
C PHE A 166 10.82 -0.97 -32.15
N TYR A 167 11.21 -1.12 -30.88
CA TYR A 167 11.92 -0.07 -30.17
C TYR A 167 13.24 0.29 -30.86
N LYS A 168 14.06 -0.72 -31.14
CA LYS A 168 15.40 -0.58 -31.72
C LYS A 168 15.37 0.04 -33.12
N ASN A 169 14.40 -0.35 -33.95
CA ASN A 169 14.36 0.03 -35.36
C ASN A 169 13.53 1.30 -35.62
N ARG A 170 12.46 1.52 -34.86
CA ARG A 170 11.48 2.59 -35.13
C ARG A 170 11.33 3.58 -33.99
N TYR A 171 10.97 3.11 -32.78
CA TYR A 171 10.61 4.01 -31.68
C TYR A 171 11.73 5.02 -31.39
N LYS A 172 12.96 4.54 -31.19
CA LYS A 172 14.11 5.39 -30.84
C LYS A 172 14.35 6.50 -31.87
N ASN A 173 14.13 6.22 -33.15
CA ASN A 173 14.44 7.15 -34.24
C ASN A 173 13.29 8.09 -34.61
N GLN A 174 12.04 7.67 -34.41
CA GLN A 174 10.86 8.44 -34.82
C GLN A 174 10.16 9.11 -33.65
N ILE A 175 9.92 8.37 -32.57
CA ILE A 175 9.17 8.85 -31.41
C ILE A 175 10.14 9.45 -30.40
N GLY A 176 11.17 8.68 -29.99
CA GLY A 176 12.13 9.12 -28.97
C GLY A 176 12.94 10.36 -29.37
N LYS A 177 13.21 10.58 -30.67
CA LYS A 177 13.85 11.82 -31.16
C LYS A 177 12.89 13.01 -31.25
N ASN A 178 11.60 12.76 -31.46
CA ASN A 178 10.55 13.79 -31.55
C ASN A 178 9.72 13.88 -30.27
N PHE A 179 10.29 13.46 -29.14
CA PHE A 179 9.61 13.31 -27.87
C PHE A 179 8.88 14.57 -27.40
N GLU A 180 9.38 15.77 -27.72
CA GLU A 180 8.71 17.04 -27.40
C GLU A 180 7.35 17.19 -28.10
N ASN A 181 7.26 16.83 -29.38
CA ASN A 181 6.01 16.89 -30.13
C ASN A 181 4.99 15.88 -29.59
N TYR A 182 5.44 14.66 -29.28
CA TYR A 182 4.57 13.64 -28.67
C TYR A 182 4.14 14.04 -27.25
N PHE A 183 5.03 14.68 -26.49
CA PHE A 183 4.71 15.21 -25.16
C PHE A 183 3.59 16.25 -25.23
N VAL A 184 3.71 17.25 -26.11
CA VAL A 184 2.74 18.35 -26.19
C VAL A 184 1.44 17.94 -26.86
N LEU A 185 1.49 17.12 -27.92
CA LEU A 185 0.33 16.90 -28.81
C LEU A 185 -0.31 15.52 -28.69
N LYS A 186 0.36 14.55 -28.07
CA LYS A 186 -0.06 13.13 -28.12
C LYS A 186 -0.23 12.48 -26.76
N THR A 187 0.26 13.09 -25.68
CA THR A 187 0.26 12.47 -24.36
C THR A 187 -0.19 13.45 -23.27
N GLY A 188 -0.84 12.94 -22.23
CA GLY A 188 -1.35 13.73 -21.10
C GLY A 188 -0.91 13.23 -19.72
N ILE A 189 -0.41 12.00 -19.64
CA ILE A 189 -0.01 11.31 -18.41
C ILE A 189 1.50 11.09 -18.38
N VAL A 190 2.07 10.51 -19.44
CA VAL A 190 3.48 10.11 -19.43
C VAL A 190 4.43 11.32 -19.47
N SER A 191 5.57 11.15 -18.81
CA SER A 191 6.63 12.16 -18.74
C SER A 191 7.37 12.31 -20.06
N LYS A 192 8.13 13.41 -20.18
CA LYS A 192 8.97 13.68 -21.34
C LYS A 192 10.13 12.67 -21.42
N GLU A 193 10.66 12.27 -20.27
CA GLU A 193 11.74 11.31 -20.04
C GLU A 193 11.32 9.92 -20.48
N PHE A 194 10.10 9.49 -20.12
CA PHE A 194 9.56 8.21 -20.54
C PHE A 194 9.39 8.15 -22.06
N ILE A 195 8.88 9.21 -22.70
CA ILE A 195 8.75 9.25 -24.16
C ILE A 195 10.12 9.17 -24.84
N LYS A 196 11.13 9.83 -24.26
CA LYS A 196 12.50 9.81 -24.78
C LYS A 196 13.15 8.44 -24.61
N LEU A 197 12.96 7.81 -23.46
CA LEU A 197 13.54 6.53 -23.07
C LEU A 197 12.57 5.78 -22.13
N PRO A 198 11.68 4.93 -22.66
CA PRO A 198 10.64 4.29 -21.87
C PRO A 198 11.22 3.31 -20.86
N THR A 199 10.99 3.53 -19.57
CA THR A 199 11.37 2.56 -18.52
C THR A 199 10.27 1.49 -18.35
N PRO A 200 10.58 0.30 -17.81
CA PRO A 200 9.54 -0.68 -17.51
C PRO A 200 8.51 -0.14 -16.49
N LEU A 201 7.22 -0.23 -16.84
CA LEU A 201 6.14 0.15 -15.92
C LEU A 201 5.74 -1.05 -15.05
N ILE A 202 6.32 -1.12 -13.84
CA ILE A 202 6.09 -2.22 -12.90
C ILE A 202 4.89 -1.92 -12.00
N TYR A 203 3.68 -2.15 -12.51
CA TYR A 203 2.43 -2.00 -11.76
C TYR A 203 1.62 -3.29 -11.79
N ASP A 204 1.12 -3.72 -10.63
CA ASP A 204 0.33 -4.94 -10.48
C ASP A 204 -0.82 -5.02 -11.49
N TRP A 205 -1.57 -3.94 -11.66
CA TRP A 205 -2.72 -3.91 -12.58
C TRP A 205 -2.34 -3.98 -14.07
N LEU A 206 -1.08 -3.73 -14.43
CA LEU A 206 -0.55 -3.90 -15.78
C LEU A 206 0.07 -5.29 -15.98
N ILE A 207 0.70 -5.85 -14.94
CA ILE A 207 1.54 -7.05 -15.05
C ILE A 207 0.80 -8.31 -14.62
N ILE A 208 0.08 -8.25 -13.51
CA ILE A 208 -0.52 -9.42 -12.87
C ILE A 208 -1.87 -9.69 -13.50
N LYS A 209 -2.11 -10.95 -13.87
CA LYS A 209 -3.42 -11.37 -14.38
C LYS A 209 -4.35 -11.69 -13.21
N ARG A 210 -5.64 -11.34 -13.34
CA ARG A 210 -6.68 -11.70 -12.35
C ARG A 210 -6.63 -13.17 -11.93
N LYS A 211 -6.44 -14.08 -12.90
CA LYS A 211 -6.33 -15.53 -12.65
C LYS A 211 -5.12 -15.91 -11.80
N GLU A 212 -4.02 -15.15 -11.86
CA GLU A 212 -2.82 -15.42 -11.06
C GLU A 212 -3.09 -15.08 -9.59
N ILE A 213 -3.77 -13.94 -9.32
CA ILE A 213 -4.18 -13.54 -7.97
C ILE A 213 -5.11 -14.61 -7.37
N GLU A 214 -6.18 -14.96 -8.09
CA GLU A 214 -7.14 -15.98 -7.68
C GLU A 214 -6.47 -17.32 -7.37
N GLN A 215 -5.56 -17.77 -8.24
CA GLN A 215 -4.81 -19.01 -8.03
C GLN A 215 -3.90 -18.95 -6.80
N SER A 216 -3.23 -17.82 -6.55
CA SER A 216 -2.40 -17.65 -5.37
C SER A 216 -3.23 -17.71 -4.08
N ILE A 217 -4.43 -17.10 -4.05
CA ILE A 217 -5.35 -17.16 -2.91
C ILE A 217 -5.83 -18.60 -2.68
N MET A 218 -6.29 -19.29 -3.73
CA MET A 218 -6.72 -20.69 -3.62
C MET A 218 -5.59 -21.60 -3.14
N LYS A 219 -4.36 -21.38 -3.62
CA LYS A 219 -3.17 -22.12 -3.16
C LYS A 219 -2.88 -21.82 -1.70
N PHE A 220 -2.96 -20.56 -1.25
CA PHE A 220 -2.79 -20.19 0.15
C PHE A 220 -3.78 -20.96 1.03
N ASN A 221 -5.08 -20.88 0.74
CA ASN A 221 -6.13 -21.64 1.43
C ASN A 221 -5.81 -23.13 1.51
N SER A 222 -5.46 -23.73 0.36
CA SER A 222 -5.13 -25.16 0.30
C SER A 222 -3.87 -25.54 1.09
N THR A 223 -2.92 -24.61 1.25
CA THR A 223 -1.65 -24.84 1.94
C THR A 223 -1.90 -25.01 3.44
N TYR A 224 -2.54 -24.02 4.09
CA TYR A 224 -2.75 -24.10 5.54
C TYR A 224 -3.93 -25.02 5.94
N ASN A 225 -4.88 -25.32 5.05
CA ASN A 225 -5.96 -26.26 5.37
C ASN A 225 -5.60 -27.74 5.14
N LYS A 226 -4.76 -28.04 4.14
CA LYS A 226 -4.47 -29.43 3.72
C LYS A 226 -3.02 -29.85 3.88
N HIS A 227 -2.04 -28.98 3.65
CA HIS A 227 -0.64 -29.40 3.56
C HIS A 227 0.06 -29.41 4.92
N ILE A 228 -0.32 -28.53 5.85
CA ILE A 228 0.31 -28.46 7.18
C ILE A 228 -0.08 -29.66 8.06
N LYS A 229 -1.29 -30.20 7.91
CA LYS A 229 -1.78 -31.33 8.72
C LYS A 229 -1.07 -32.67 8.47
N TYR A 230 -0.38 -32.86 7.34
CA TYR A 230 0.06 -34.18 6.89
C TYR A 230 1.59 -34.38 6.86
N ASP A 231 2.39 -33.32 6.93
CA ASP A 231 3.84 -33.44 6.82
C ASP A 231 4.55 -33.25 8.17
N ARG A 232 4.37 -34.22 9.07
CA ARG A 232 5.09 -34.27 10.36
C ARG A 232 6.62 -34.43 10.20
N LYS A 233 7.12 -34.66 8.99
CA LYS A 233 8.55 -34.91 8.70
C LYS A 233 9.29 -33.65 8.24
N ASN A 234 8.63 -32.74 7.54
CA ASN A 234 9.17 -31.41 7.26
C ASN A 234 8.71 -30.43 8.32
N ASN A 235 9.60 -29.55 8.77
CA ASN A 235 9.23 -28.47 9.70
C ASN A 235 8.19 -27.57 9.01
N GLU A 236 6.91 -27.68 9.38
CA GLU A 236 5.76 -27.03 8.72
C GLU A 236 5.93 -25.51 8.53
N ARG A 237 6.72 -24.83 9.39
CA ARG A 237 7.18 -23.43 9.20
C ARG A 237 7.86 -23.24 7.83
N THR A 238 8.69 -24.20 7.43
CA THR A 238 9.38 -24.24 6.13
C THR A 238 8.41 -24.30 4.96
N ILE A 239 7.26 -24.98 5.11
CA ILE A 239 6.25 -25.08 4.04
C ILE A 239 5.61 -23.71 3.80
N LEU A 240 5.20 -23.05 4.88
CA LEU A 240 4.63 -21.70 4.82
C LEU A 240 5.64 -20.68 4.31
N HIS A 241 6.88 -20.73 4.78
CA HIS A 241 7.90 -19.81 4.33
C HIS A 241 8.22 -19.99 2.85
N LYS A 242 8.38 -21.25 2.42
CA LYS A 242 8.55 -21.58 1.00
C LYS A 242 7.36 -21.07 0.17
N PHE A 243 6.14 -21.22 0.67
CA PHE A 243 4.95 -20.71 0.00
C PHE A 243 5.00 -19.19 -0.17
N PHE A 244 5.23 -18.42 0.90
CA PHE A 244 5.27 -16.95 0.85
C PHE A 244 6.41 -16.45 -0.04
N ASN A 245 7.59 -17.06 0.03
CA ASN A 245 8.71 -16.71 -0.85
C ASN A 245 8.41 -16.95 -2.33
N GLN A 246 7.60 -17.97 -2.65
CA GLN A 246 7.14 -18.24 -4.01
C GLN A 246 5.93 -17.37 -4.43
N ASN A 247 5.14 -16.89 -3.48
CA ASN A 247 3.89 -16.16 -3.69
C ASN A 247 3.89 -14.86 -2.90
N LYS A 248 4.92 -14.03 -3.10
CA LYS A 248 5.16 -12.80 -2.32
C LYS A 248 3.93 -11.87 -2.26
N MET A 249 3.13 -11.85 -3.32
CA MET A 249 1.89 -11.06 -3.40
C MET A 249 0.95 -11.30 -2.22
N ILE A 250 0.91 -12.52 -1.66
CA ILE A 250 0.06 -12.85 -0.50
C ILE A 250 0.39 -12.00 0.73
N LEU A 251 1.66 -11.59 0.89
CA LEU A 251 2.10 -10.70 1.97
C LEU A 251 2.15 -9.23 1.53
N LEU A 252 2.56 -8.95 0.29
CA LEU A 252 2.80 -7.59 -0.19
C LEU A 252 1.54 -6.84 -0.60
N ARG A 253 0.69 -7.50 -1.42
CA ARG A 253 -0.46 -6.90 -2.09
C ARG A 253 -0.08 -5.54 -2.71
N ASP A 254 -0.92 -4.53 -2.54
CA ASP A 254 -0.66 -3.13 -2.92
C ASP A 254 -0.11 -2.28 -1.75
N ALA A 255 -0.03 -2.86 -0.56
CA ALA A 255 0.35 -2.20 0.68
C ALA A 255 1.87 -2.04 0.81
N PHE A 256 2.64 -3.04 0.38
CA PHE A 256 4.09 -3.08 0.50
C PHE A 256 4.75 -3.20 -0.87
N ILE A 257 5.99 -2.71 -1.00
CA ILE A 257 6.73 -2.75 -2.26
C ILE A 257 7.72 -3.90 -2.35
N ASP A 258 8.16 -4.42 -1.20
CA ASP A 258 9.15 -5.49 -1.13
C ASP A 258 9.09 -6.20 0.23
N LEU A 259 9.68 -7.39 0.29
CA LEU A 259 9.90 -8.14 1.52
C LEU A 259 11.33 -8.62 1.62
N GLU A 260 11.87 -8.54 2.84
CA GLU A 260 13.09 -9.22 3.26
C GLU A 260 12.71 -10.50 4.01
N TYR A 261 13.44 -11.59 3.80
CA TYR A 261 13.18 -12.89 4.43
C TYR A 261 14.33 -13.27 5.37
N GLU A 262 14.00 -13.67 6.60
CA GLU A 262 14.94 -14.15 7.65
C GLU A 262 16.16 -13.21 7.81
N LYS A 263 15.88 -11.92 7.95
CA LYS A 263 16.93 -10.91 8.11
C LYS A 263 17.37 -10.87 9.56
N ASN A 264 18.64 -11.19 9.79
CA ASN A 264 19.28 -11.08 11.09
C ASN A 264 19.50 -9.60 11.45
N LEU A 265 18.93 -9.20 12.59
CA LEU A 265 19.01 -7.88 13.18
C LEU A 265 19.91 -7.97 14.42
N TYR A 266 21.14 -7.46 14.30
CA TYR A 266 22.12 -7.54 15.37
C TYR A 266 21.94 -6.37 16.33
N ASP A 267 21.76 -6.68 17.62
CA ASP A 267 21.82 -5.62 18.62
C ASP A 267 23.28 -5.14 18.71
N LEU A 268 23.53 -3.87 18.38
CA LEU A 268 24.89 -3.33 18.28
C LEU A 268 25.62 -3.34 19.62
N ASN A 269 24.88 -3.39 20.73
CA ASN A 269 25.41 -3.35 22.09
C ASN A 269 25.35 -4.72 22.80
N GLU A 270 24.71 -5.73 22.20
CA GLU A 270 24.61 -7.08 22.74
C GLU A 270 25.22 -8.14 21.80
N LYS A 271 25.42 -9.38 22.29
CA LYS A 271 25.82 -10.53 21.44
C LYS A 271 24.62 -11.28 20.89
N THR A 272 23.45 -10.67 20.94
CA THR A 272 22.15 -11.25 20.60
C THR A 272 21.70 -10.71 19.25
N ASN A 273 20.96 -11.53 18.51
CA ASN A 273 20.29 -11.14 17.28
C ASN A 273 18.81 -11.49 17.37
N GLU A 274 17.99 -10.70 16.69
CA GLU A 274 16.62 -11.04 16.38
C GLU A 274 16.55 -11.45 14.91
N GLU A 275 15.97 -12.61 14.62
CA GLU A 275 15.71 -13.04 13.24
C GLU A 275 14.21 -13.01 12.99
N CYS A 276 13.75 -11.96 12.33
CA CYS A 276 12.36 -11.84 11.92
C CYS A 276 12.11 -12.63 10.64
N ASP A 277 11.00 -13.38 10.58
CA ASP A 277 10.63 -14.15 9.40
C ASP A 277 10.54 -13.27 8.15
N TYR A 278 9.83 -12.13 8.26
CA TYR A 278 9.67 -11.18 7.16
C TYR A 278 9.72 -9.74 7.63
N ILE A 279 10.36 -8.88 6.83
CA ILE A 279 10.22 -7.43 6.97
C ILE A 279 9.61 -6.88 5.69
N LEU A 280 8.38 -6.36 5.79
CA LEU A 280 7.64 -5.79 4.67
C LEU A 280 7.95 -4.30 4.55
N LYS A 281 8.48 -3.90 3.40
CA LYS A 281 8.98 -2.56 3.12
C LYS A 281 7.94 -1.69 2.43
N THR A 282 8.04 -0.38 2.63
CA THR A 282 7.15 0.61 2.02
C THR A 282 7.93 1.66 1.24
N GLU A 283 7.29 2.25 0.24
CA GLU A 283 7.86 3.30 -0.60
C GLU A 283 7.95 4.66 0.13
N PHE A 284 7.09 4.89 1.12
CA PHE A 284 7.01 6.14 1.88
C PHE A 284 7.26 5.89 3.38
N PRO A 285 8.48 5.52 3.79
CA PRO A 285 8.78 5.10 5.16
C PRO A 285 8.59 6.17 6.24
N GLU A 286 8.53 7.45 5.85
CA GLU A 286 8.23 8.58 6.74
C GLU A 286 6.72 8.69 7.05
N PHE A 287 5.86 8.05 6.26
CA PHE A 287 4.40 8.17 6.34
C PHE A 287 3.68 6.84 6.55
N LEU A 288 4.27 5.77 6.02
CA LEU A 288 3.72 4.42 6.00
C LEU A 288 4.61 3.51 6.82
N LYS A 289 4.03 2.43 7.32
CA LYS A 289 4.70 1.57 8.28
C LYS A 289 5.49 0.48 7.60
N THR A 290 6.72 0.27 8.08
CA THR A 290 7.51 -0.93 7.80
C THR A 290 7.08 -2.02 8.78
N THR A 291 6.76 -3.20 8.29
CA THR A 291 6.13 -4.23 9.14
C THR A 291 7.07 -5.40 9.39
N PHE A 292 7.36 -5.68 10.66
CA PHE A 292 7.93 -6.95 11.10
C PHE A 292 6.81 -7.98 11.18
N PHE A 293 6.90 -9.04 10.38
CA PHE A 293 5.83 -10.01 10.19
C PHE A 293 6.34 -11.41 10.50
N GLU A 294 5.86 -11.98 11.61
CA GLU A 294 6.24 -13.31 12.09
C GLU A 294 5.16 -14.33 11.72
N VAL A 295 5.58 -15.50 11.22
CA VAL A 295 4.70 -16.57 10.75
C VAL A 295 4.78 -17.78 11.67
N LYS A 296 3.68 -18.06 12.34
CA LYS A 296 3.49 -19.27 13.15
C LYS A 296 2.36 -20.12 12.61
N LYS A 297 2.30 -21.37 13.03
CA LYS A 297 1.32 -22.32 12.51
C LYS A 297 -0.12 -21.90 12.82
N GLU A 298 -1.02 -22.38 11.97
CA GLU A 298 -2.45 -22.16 12.11
C GLU A 298 -3.07 -22.98 13.25
N ASP A 299 -2.41 -24.06 13.69
CA ASP A 299 -2.85 -24.89 14.81
C ASP A 299 -2.35 -24.38 16.19
N VAL A 300 -1.63 -23.25 16.22
CA VAL A 300 -1.27 -22.57 17.47
C VAL A 300 -2.55 -22.14 18.18
N THR A 301 -2.82 -22.80 19.31
CA THR A 301 -3.95 -22.44 20.17
C THR A 301 -3.64 -21.19 20.98
N PHE A 302 -4.54 -20.21 20.94
CA PHE A 302 -4.37 -18.97 21.71
C PHE A 302 -4.59 -19.20 23.19
N TYR A 303 -5.61 -19.95 23.57
CA TYR A 303 -6.00 -20.12 24.97
C TYR A 303 -6.01 -21.56 25.43
N VAL A 304 -5.48 -21.78 26.63
CA VAL A 304 -5.72 -22.99 27.41
C VAL A 304 -6.84 -22.76 28.42
N LYS A 305 -7.55 -23.84 28.78
CA LYS A 305 -8.59 -23.83 29.83
C LYS A 305 -9.69 -22.78 29.58
N LYS A 306 -10.11 -22.61 28.31
CA LYS A 306 -11.14 -21.65 27.85
C LYS A 306 -12.42 -21.64 28.69
N LYS A 307 -12.87 -22.80 29.17
CA LYS A 307 -14.12 -22.97 29.95
C LYS A 307 -13.98 -22.72 31.45
N THR A 308 -12.81 -22.29 31.93
CA THR A 308 -12.59 -22.04 33.37
C THR A 308 -12.79 -20.58 33.73
N LYS A 309 -12.89 -20.25 35.03
CA LYS A 309 -12.98 -18.86 35.50
C LYS A 309 -11.78 -17.98 35.12
N ARG A 310 -10.63 -18.59 34.77
CA ARG A 310 -9.39 -17.88 34.41
C ARG A 310 -8.74 -18.53 33.17
N PRO A 311 -9.26 -18.29 31.97
CA PRO A 311 -8.58 -18.64 30.73
C PRO A 311 -7.21 -17.95 30.68
N GLN A 312 -6.19 -18.61 30.16
CA GLN A 312 -4.85 -18.05 30.02
C GLN A 312 -4.33 -18.31 28.60
N PHE A 313 -3.48 -17.42 28.10
CA PHE A 313 -2.78 -17.69 26.86
C PHE A 313 -1.98 -19.00 26.99
N SER A 314 -1.93 -19.78 25.91
CA SER A 314 -1.09 -20.97 25.86
C SER A 314 0.38 -20.55 25.94
N SER A 315 1.23 -21.40 26.54
CA SER A 315 2.66 -21.10 26.66
C SER A 315 3.34 -20.94 25.30
N ASN A 316 2.95 -21.74 24.31
CA ASN A 316 3.46 -21.61 22.94
C ASN A 316 3.09 -20.25 22.34
N TYR A 317 1.82 -19.87 22.45
CA TYR A 317 1.37 -18.59 21.92
C TYR A 317 2.03 -17.40 22.63
N LEU A 318 2.18 -17.46 23.96
CA LEU A 318 2.93 -16.46 24.72
C LEU A 318 4.37 -16.30 24.22
N SER A 319 5.08 -17.40 23.96
CA SER A 319 6.46 -17.33 23.45
C SER A 319 6.54 -16.65 22.07
N HIS A 320 5.52 -16.82 21.24
CA HIS A 320 5.46 -16.17 19.92
C HIS A 320 5.15 -14.68 20.04
N LEU A 321 4.27 -14.29 20.96
CA LEU A 321 4.03 -12.89 21.28
C LEU A 321 5.27 -12.21 21.84
N GLU A 322 6.00 -12.87 22.74
CA GLU A 322 7.26 -12.37 23.30
C GLU A 322 8.32 -12.17 22.22
N GLN A 323 8.41 -13.08 21.24
CA GLN A 323 9.31 -12.91 20.10
C GLN A 323 9.00 -11.65 19.28
N VAL A 324 7.73 -11.42 18.94
CA VAL A 324 7.32 -10.22 18.19
C VAL A 324 7.46 -8.95 19.04
N TRP A 325 7.26 -9.06 20.36
CA TRP A 325 7.49 -7.98 21.31
C TRP A 325 8.96 -7.55 21.32
N ARG A 326 9.89 -8.51 21.26
CA ARG A 326 11.32 -8.21 21.17
C ARG A 326 11.67 -7.48 19.88
N TYR A 327 11.02 -7.77 18.76
CA TYR A 327 11.19 -6.98 17.52
C TYR A 327 10.76 -5.54 17.71
N LYS A 328 9.64 -5.33 18.43
CA LYS A 328 9.18 -3.98 18.79
C LYS A 328 10.21 -3.25 19.63
N GLU A 329 10.64 -3.83 20.74
CA GLU A 329 11.69 -3.25 21.58
C GLU A 329 12.96 -2.96 20.79
N TYR A 330 13.38 -3.90 19.93
CA TYR A 330 14.54 -3.74 19.07
C TYR A 330 14.39 -2.54 18.13
N SER A 331 13.24 -2.40 17.47
CA SER A 331 12.97 -1.32 16.51
C SER A 331 12.79 0.06 17.13
N GLU A 332 12.46 0.12 18.42
CA GLU A 332 12.28 1.38 19.18
C GLU A 332 13.57 1.85 19.86
N ARG A 333 14.62 1.01 19.95
CA ARG A 333 15.93 1.38 20.51
C ARG A 333 16.71 2.29 19.54
N GLU A 334 17.08 3.48 20.01
CA GLU A 334 17.90 4.44 19.23
C GLU A 334 19.23 3.84 18.79
N ASP A 335 19.88 3.06 19.66
CA ASP A 335 21.16 2.40 19.37
C ASP A 335 21.09 1.49 18.14
N ASN A 336 19.94 0.88 17.88
CA ASN A 336 19.75 -0.07 16.77
C ASN A 336 19.35 0.62 15.45
N GLN A 337 19.07 1.93 15.46
CA GLN A 337 18.61 2.64 14.26
C GLN A 337 19.58 2.53 13.09
N GLN A 338 20.90 2.57 13.35
CA GLN A 338 21.90 2.46 12.29
C GLN A 338 21.88 1.08 11.60
N GLU A 339 21.76 0.01 12.38
CA GLU A 339 21.66 -1.35 11.83
C GLU A 339 20.35 -1.52 11.05
N ILE A 340 19.24 -1.01 11.59
CA ILE A 340 17.94 -1.05 10.91
C ILE A 340 18.01 -0.29 9.59
N GLU A 341 18.51 0.95 9.59
CA GLU A 341 18.65 1.75 8.38
C GLU A 341 19.52 1.06 7.34
N PHE A 342 20.65 0.48 7.75
CA PHE A 342 21.53 -0.29 6.88
C PHE A 342 20.82 -1.50 6.25
N LYS A 343 20.04 -2.25 7.04
CA LYS A 343 19.32 -3.44 6.57
C LYS A 343 18.10 -3.11 5.72
N LEU A 344 17.38 -2.03 6.03
CA LEU A 344 16.20 -1.60 5.29
C LEU A 344 16.57 -0.83 4.02
N GLY A 345 17.71 -0.13 4.02
CA GLY A 345 18.11 0.80 2.97
C GLY A 345 17.47 2.18 3.09
N TYR A 346 16.79 2.44 4.19
CA TYR A 346 16.16 3.73 4.50
C TYR A 346 15.95 3.89 6.01
N LYS A 347 15.91 5.14 6.47
CA LYS A 347 15.55 5.48 7.84
C LYS A 347 14.03 5.50 8.02
N THR A 348 13.53 4.95 9.12
CA THR A 348 12.13 5.05 9.54
C THR A 348 11.99 4.90 11.05
N GLU A 349 10.91 5.45 11.59
CA GLU A 349 10.45 5.25 12.96
C GLU A 349 9.02 4.67 12.97
N ASN A 350 8.43 4.47 11.78
CA ASN A 350 7.07 3.97 11.62
C ASN A 350 7.10 2.45 11.44
N PHE A 351 6.97 1.73 12.55
CA PHE A 351 6.94 0.27 12.54
C PHE A 351 5.58 -0.28 12.91
N ASP A 352 5.25 -1.43 12.32
CA ASP A 352 4.20 -2.34 12.80
C ASP A 352 4.81 -3.72 13.09
N HIS A 353 4.20 -4.43 14.05
CA HIS A 353 4.66 -5.73 14.49
C HIS A 353 3.48 -6.70 14.45
N ILE A 354 3.52 -7.64 13.52
CA ILE A 354 2.41 -8.55 13.23
C ILE A 354 2.82 -9.99 13.49
N LEU A 355 1.95 -10.72 14.18
CA LEU A 355 2.02 -12.17 14.35
C LEU A 355 0.90 -12.84 13.54
N LEU A 356 1.27 -13.61 12.51
CA LEU A 356 0.36 -14.52 11.83
C LEU A 356 0.30 -15.85 12.60
N ALA A 357 -0.83 -16.14 13.25
CA ALA A 357 -0.98 -17.37 14.02
C ALA A 357 -2.46 -17.78 14.20
N GLY A 358 -2.68 -19.07 14.44
CA GLY A 358 -3.96 -19.58 14.93
C GLY A 358 -5.13 -19.44 13.94
N ARG A 359 -6.34 -19.64 14.45
CA ARG A 359 -7.60 -19.67 13.68
C ARG A 359 -8.55 -18.56 14.10
N LYS A 360 -9.27 -17.99 13.13
CA LYS A 360 -10.23 -16.89 13.36
C LYS A 360 -11.33 -17.26 14.35
N GLU A 361 -11.85 -18.49 14.26
CA GLU A 361 -12.90 -19.00 15.16
C GLU A 361 -12.48 -18.87 16.64
N GLU A 362 -11.28 -19.34 16.98
CA GLU A 362 -10.75 -19.25 18.35
C GLU A 362 -10.55 -17.79 18.80
N LYS A 363 -10.05 -16.93 17.91
CA LYS A 363 -9.90 -15.49 18.19
C LYS A 363 -11.23 -14.85 18.56
N LEU A 364 -12.29 -15.19 17.81
CA LEU A 364 -13.63 -14.65 17.97
C LEU A 364 -14.35 -15.18 19.22
N GLU A 365 -14.19 -16.47 19.54
CA GLU A 365 -14.73 -17.08 20.76
C GLU A 365 -14.33 -16.30 22.03
N MET A 366 -13.12 -15.72 22.03
CA MET A 366 -12.52 -15.05 23.18
C MET A 366 -12.27 -13.56 22.93
N LYS A 367 -12.94 -12.93 21.94
CA LYS A 367 -12.59 -11.61 21.40
C LYS A 367 -12.29 -10.54 22.44
N ASP A 368 -13.20 -10.32 23.40
CA ASP A 368 -13.05 -9.26 24.40
C ASP A 368 -11.85 -9.51 25.31
N LYS A 369 -11.68 -10.76 25.74
CA LYS A 369 -10.56 -11.16 26.58
C LYS A 369 -9.24 -11.16 25.81
N PHE A 370 -9.25 -11.67 24.58
CA PHE A 370 -8.12 -11.64 23.65
C PHE A 370 -7.60 -10.22 23.47
N SER A 371 -8.49 -9.29 23.14
CA SER A 371 -8.14 -7.87 22.93
C SER A 371 -7.65 -7.23 24.23
N GLY A 372 -8.30 -7.50 25.36
CA GLY A 372 -7.91 -6.97 26.67
C GLY A 372 -6.56 -7.48 27.16
N ASP A 373 -6.30 -8.78 27.04
CA ASP A 373 -5.03 -9.39 27.46
C ASP A 373 -3.87 -8.99 26.52
N LEU A 374 -4.11 -8.95 25.19
CA LEU A 374 -3.12 -8.51 24.21
C LEU A 374 -2.72 -7.04 24.43
N ASN A 375 -3.70 -6.13 24.55
CA ASN A 375 -3.42 -4.71 24.79
C ASN A 375 -2.73 -4.47 26.13
N ARG A 376 -2.98 -5.30 27.15
CA ARG A 376 -2.37 -5.15 28.47
C ARG A 376 -0.92 -5.66 28.50
N MET A 377 -0.63 -6.78 27.84
CA MET A 377 0.66 -7.46 27.94
C MET A 377 1.61 -7.17 26.78
N PHE A 378 1.06 -6.91 25.59
CA PHE A 378 1.79 -6.83 24.32
C PHE A 378 1.24 -5.70 23.44
N ASN A 379 1.10 -4.51 24.02
CA ASN A 379 0.52 -3.35 23.34
C ASN A 379 1.28 -2.94 22.06
N GLY A 380 0.58 -2.87 20.93
CA GLY A 380 1.17 -2.54 19.64
C GLY A 380 1.60 -3.75 18.81
N ILE A 381 1.41 -4.98 19.32
CA ILE A 381 1.44 -6.17 18.49
C ILE A 381 0.05 -6.42 17.91
N GLU A 382 -0.04 -6.57 16.60
CA GLU A 382 -1.23 -7.05 15.93
C GLU A 382 -1.13 -8.56 15.69
N VAL A 383 -2.25 -9.27 15.90
CA VAL A 383 -2.32 -10.71 15.66
C VAL A 383 -3.33 -10.95 14.56
N VAL A 384 -2.85 -11.50 13.44
CA VAL A 384 -3.66 -11.84 12.27
C VAL A 384 -3.79 -13.36 12.21
N THR A 385 -4.99 -13.88 11.97
CA THR A 385 -5.19 -15.31 11.74
C THR A 385 -5.08 -15.65 10.25
N TYR A 386 -4.97 -16.94 9.93
CA TYR A 386 -4.88 -17.38 8.53
C TYR A 386 -6.10 -17.00 7.71
N GLU A 387 -7.29 -17.11 8.28
CA GLU A 387 -8.53 -16.68 7.61
C GLU A 387 -8.60 -15.16 7.48
N GLU A 388 -8.09 -14.38 8.45
CA GLU A 388 -8.03 -12.91 8.32
C GLU A 388 -7.04 -12.49 7.22
N LEU A 389 -5.89 -13.16 7.09
CA LEU A 389 -4.96 -12.93 5.98
C LEU A 389 -5.56 -13.36 4.63
N GLU A 390 -6.33 -14.44 4.58
CA GLU A 390 -7.08 -14.83 3.39
C GLU A 390 -8.10 -13.76 3.00
N GLU A 391 -8.87 -13.24 3.96
CA GLU A 391 -9.83 -12.16 3.76
C GLU A 391 -9.17 -10.90 3.21
N LEU A 392 -8.01 -10.49 3.74
CA LEU A 392 -7.24 -9.35 3.21
C LEU A 392 -6.86 -9.54 1.73
N ASN A 393 -6.54 -10.77 1.33
CA ASN A 393 -6.20 -11.07 -0.06
C ASN A 393 -7.45 -11.12 -0.97
N ILE A 394 -8.59 -11.58 -0.46
CA ILE A 394 -9.88 -11.53 -1.16
C ILE A 394 -10.29 -10.06 -1.37
N ASP A 395 -10.18 -9.23 -0.34
CA ASP A 395 -10.45 -7.79 -0.39
C ASP A 395 -9.55 -7.08 -1.42
N TYR A 396 -8.26 -7.42 -1.44
CA TYR A 396 -7.33 -6.95 -2.47
C TYR A 396 -7.77 -7.39 -3.88
N PHE A 397 -8.19 -8.65 -4.06
CA PHE A 397 -8.65 -9.14 -5.35
C PHE A 397 -9.92 -8.42 -5.83
N ASP A 398 -10.87 -8.19 -4.93
CA ASP A 398 -12.09 -7.43 -5.23
C ASP A 398 -11.77 -5.99 -5.60
N LYS A 399 -10.92 -5.31 -4.82
CA LYS A 399 -10.40 -3.97 -5.14
C LYS A 399 -9.69 -3.95 -6.50
N PHE A 400 -8.82 -4.92 -6.77
CA PHE A 400 -8.11 -5.05 -8.04
C PHE A 400 -9.10 -5.16 -9.21
N ASN A 401 -10.16 -5.97 -9.07
CA ASN A 401 -11.20 -6.12 -10.07
C ASN A 401 -11.99 -4.82 -10.28
N ARG A 402 -12.39 -4.12 -9.21
CA ARG A 402 -13.10 -2.84 -9.34
C ARG A 402 -12.25 -1.78 -10.03
N LEU A 403 -10.95 -1.72 -9.75
CA LEU A 403 -10.04 -0.72 -10.34
C LEU A 403 -9.49 -1.11 -11.72
N SER A 404 -9.72 -2.34 -12.15
CA SER A 404 -9.23 -2.81 -13.44
C SER A 404 -9.92 -2.09 -14.60
N ILE A 405 -9.20 -1.99 -15.72
CA ILE A 405 -9.72 -1.47 -16.98
C ILE A 405 -9.67 -2.59 -18.01
N GLU A 406 -10.66 -2.63 -18.90
CA GLU A 406 -10.58 -3.50 -20.06
C GLU A 406 -9.48 -2.97 -20.97
N VAL A 407 -8.52 -3.83 -21.29
CA VAL A 407 -7.49 -3.55 -22.28
C VAL A 407 -7.69 -4.61 -23.37
N GLU A 408 -8.12 -4.17 -24.55
CA GLU A 408 -8.40 -5.04 -25.71
C GLU A 408 -7.11 -5.65 -26.31
#